data_AF-A0A645DK52-F1
#
_entry.id   AF-A0A645DK52-F1
#
_cell.length_a   1.000
_cell.length_b   1.000
_cell.length_c   1.000
_cell.angle_alpha   90.00
_cell.angle_beta   90.00
_cell.angle_gamma   90.00
#
_symmetry.space_group_name_H-M   'P 1'
#
loop_
_entity.id
_entity.type
_entity.pdbx_description
1 polymer ?
#
loop_
_entity_poly.entity_id
_entity_poly.type
_entity_poly.pdbx_seq_one_letter_code
_entity_poly.pdbx_strand_id
1 'polypeptide(L)'
;MGNFSELEEKYGLLFNYSDSEEALKKAVELIKDPELKKTWGIKRAALLKDKIDVTEFMVKLIEGIPKEERRGKKGVSVSTVSDENHV
;
A
#
# COMPACT_ATOMS: atom_id res chain seq x y z
N MET A 1 -16.64 -4.37 -10.29
CA MET A 1 -15.17 -4.46 -10.06
C MET A 1 -14.94 -5.04 -8.67
N GLY A 2 -14.62 -6.33 -8.55
CA GLY A 2 -14.54 -6.99 -7.22
C GLY A 2 -13.25 -6.71 -6.42
N ASN A 3 -12.18 -6.28 -7.08
CA ASN A 3 -10.87 -6.11 -6.44
C ASN A 3 -10.74 -4.78 -5.68
N PHE A 4 -11.69 -3.86 -5.86
CA PHE A 4 -11.66 -2.51 -5.29
C PHE A 4 -12.88 -2.17 -4.45
N SER A 5 -13.86 -3.07 -4.34
CA SER A 5 -15.06 -2.85 -3.54
C SER A 5 -14.73 -2.55 -2.09
N GLU A 6 -13.68 -3.14 -1.52
CA GLU A 6 -13.28 -2.81 -0.14
C GLU A 6 -12.73 -1.37 -0.03
N LEU A 7 -11.99 -0.88 -1.03
CA LEU A 7 -11.49 0.50 -1.03
C LEU A 7 -12.64 1.50 -1.14
N GLU A 8 -13.66 1.18 -1.92
CA GLU A 8 -14.84 2.02 -2.11
C GLU A 8 -15.79 1.95 -0.91
N GLU A 9 -16.29 0.75 -0.60
CA GLU A 9 -17.37 0.53 0.36
C GLU A 9 -16.90 0.62 1.81
N LYS A 10 -15.72 0.07 2.14
CA LYS A 10 -15.25 -0.03 3.53
C LYS A 10 -14.37 1.15 3.94
N TYR A 11 -13.44 1.55 3.09
CA TYR A 11 -12.45 2.58 3.46
C TYR A 11 -12.72 3.96 2.83
N GLY A 12 -13.60 4.05 1.82
CA GLY A 12 -13.91 5.30 1.12
C GLY A 12 -12.67 5.96 0.50
N LEU A 13 -11.73 5.15 0.01
CA LEU A 13 -10.48 5.51 -0.64
C LEU A 13 -10.57 5.50 -2.18
N LEU A 14 -11.70 5.05 -2.72
CA LEU A 14 -11.98 5.03 -4.15
C LEU A 14 -13.41 5.51 -4.38
N PHE A 15 -13.60 6.29 -5.44
CA PHE A 15 -14.92 6.56 -6.00
C PHE A 15 -14.95 5.97 -7.40
N ASN A 16 -15.94 5.13 -7.68
CA ASN A 16 -16.14 4.55 -9.01
C ASN A 16 -17.37 5.18 -9.67
N TYR A 17 -17.20 5.73 -10.87
CA TYR A 17 -18.27 6.34 -11.66
C TYR A 17 -18.27 5.73 -13.06
N SER A 18 -19.45 5.36 -13.56
CA SER A 18 -19.61 4.96 -14.97
C SER A 18 -19.70 6.16 -15.91
N ASP A 19 -20.04 7.33 -15.37
CA ASP A 19 -20.18 8.59 -16.09
C ASP A 19 -18.97 9.51 -15.83
N SER A 20 -18.40 10.06 -16.89
CA SER A 20 -17.21 10.91 -16.82
C SER A 20 -17.49 12.30 -16.26
N GLU A 21 -18.69 12.85 -16.45
CA GLU A 21 -19.09 14.14 -15.89
C GLU A 21 -19.26 14.04 -14.36
N GLU A 22 -19.83 12.94 -13.87
CA GLU A 22 -19.92 12.66 -12.43
C GLU A 22 -18.54 12.53 -11.80
N ALA A 23 -17.63 11.80 -12.45
CA ALA A 23 -16.24 11.66 -12.01
C ALA A 23 -15.53 13.01 -11.94
N LEU A 24 -15.68 13.84 -12.97
CA LEU A 24 -15.07 15.18 -13.03
C LEU A 24 -15.63 16.09 -11.94
N LYS A 25 -16.96 16.08 -11.74
CA LYS A 25 -17.61 16.85 -10.68
C LYS A 25 -17.06 16.47 -9.31
N LYS A 26 -16.89 15.16 -9.05
CA LYS A 26 -16.31 14.69 -7.79
C LYS A 26 -14.86 15.12 -7.64
N ALA A 27 -14.05 15.04 -8.70
CA ALA A 27 -12.66 15.49 -8.66
C ALA A 27 -12.55 16.98 -8.28
N VAL A 28 -13.39 17.83 -8.88
CA VAL A 28 -13.45 19.27 -8.56
C VAL A 28 -13.92 19.51 -7.12
N GLU A 29 -14.89 18.73 -6.63
CA GLU A 29 -15.32 18.78 -5.23
C GLU A 29 -14.16 18.47 -4.28
N LEU A 30 -13.41 17.39 -4.53
CA LEU A 30 -12.30 16.96 -3.68
C LEU A 30 -11.18 18.01 -3.65
N ILE A 31 -10.80 18.59 -4.80
CA ILE A 31 -9.72 19.59 -4.88
C ILE A 31 -10.04 20.86 -4.06
N LYS A 32 -11.32 21.16 -3.85
CA LYS A 32 -11.77 22.33 -3.06
C LYS A 32 -11.78 22.08 -1.55
N ASP A 33 -11.63 20.84 -1.10
CA ASP A 33 -11.60 20.50 0.32
C ASP A 33 -10.18 20.72 0.90
N PRO A 34 -9.96 21.72 1.76
CA PRO A 34 -8.65 21.98 2.36
C PRO A 34 -8.21 20.87 3.32
N GLU A 35 -9.14 20.11 3.89
CA GLU A 35 -8.85 19.02 4.84
C GLU A 35 -8.70 17.66 4.14
N LEU A 36 -8.83 17.61 2.81
CA LEU A 36 -8.85 16.37 2.03
C LEU A 36 -7.68 15.45 2.39
N LYS A 37 -6.46 16.00 2.43
CA LYS A 37 -5.24 15.23 2.72
C LYS A 37 -5.28 14.59 4.11
N LYS A 38 -5.80 15.30 5.10
CA LYS A 38 -5.94 14.81 6.48
C LYS A 38 -6.98 13.69 6.53
N THR A 39 -8.15 13.92 5.94
CA THR A 39 -9.24 12.94 5.89
C THR A 39 -8.81 11.65 5.19
N TRP A 40 -8.10 11.75 4.06
CA TRP A 40 -7.56 10.60 3.34
C TRP A 40 -6.43 9.89 4.10
N GLY A 41 -5.60 10.65 4.83
CA GLY A 41 -4.60 10.08 5.73
C GLY A 41 -5.22 9.18 6.80
N ILE A 42 -6.34 9.63 7.41
CA ILE A 42 -7.08 8.84 8.42
C ILE A 42 -7.65 7.57 7.79
N LYS A 43 -8.29 7.67 6.61
CA LYS A 43 -8.83 6.50 5.88
C LYS A 43 -7.75 5.49 5.53
N ARG A 44 -6.59 5.96 5.05
CA ARG A 44 -5.42 5.11 4.75
C ARG A 44 -4.88 4.44 6.01
N ALA A 45 -4.78 5.17 7.13
CA ALA A 45 -4.33 4.59 8.39
C ALA A 45 -5.28 3.49 8.89
N ALA A 46 -6.59 3.67 8.72
CA ALA A 46 -7.58 2.64 9.04
C ALA A 46 -7.39 1.36 8.19
N LEU A 47 -7.20 1.50 6.87
CA LEU A 47 -6.88 0.38 5.98
C LEU A 47 -5.62 -0.36 6.44
N LEU A 48 -4.51 0.37 6.65
CA LEU A 48 -3.23 -0.23 7.02
C LEU A 48 -3.29 -0.96 8.36
N LYS A 49 -4.05 -0.43 9.34
CA LYS A 49 -4.24 -1.06 10.64
C LYS A 49 -5.04 -2.36 10.56
N ASP A 50 -6.01 -2.42 9.64
CA ASP A 50 -6.87 -3.59 9.44
C ASP A 50 -6.17 -4.72 8.68
N LYS A 51 -5.15 -4.41 7.88
CA LYS A 51 -4.43 -5.40 7.07
C LYS A 51 -3.25 -6.00 7.83
N ILE A 52 -2.88 -7.21 7.44
CA ILE A 52 -1.69 -7.87 7.98
C ILE A 52 -0.45 -7.04 7.68
N ASP A 53 0.42 -6.88 8.67
CA ASP A 53 1.76 -6.36 8.47
C ASP A 53 2.59 -7.43 7.74
N VAL A 54 2.72 -7.26 6.42
CA VAL A 54 3.46 -8.19 5.57
C VAL A 54 4.95 -8.19 5.94
N THR A 55 5.49 -7.06 6.40
CA THR A 55 6.89 -6.98 6.83
C THR A 55 7.11 -7.83 8.07
N GLU A 56 6.28 -7.66 9.10
CA GLU A 56 6.36 -8.47 10.32
C GLU A 56 6.16 -9.97 10.00
N PHE A 57 5.20 -10.28 9.14
CA PHE A 57 4.97 -11.65 8.67
C PHE A 57 6.22 -12.25 8.01
N MET A 58 6.86 -11.52 7.09
CA MET A 58 8.06 -11.99 6.37
C MET A 58 9.26 -12.14 7.31
N VAL A 59 9.44 -11.22 8.28
CA VAL A 59 10.49 -11.34 9.30
C VAL A 59 10.30 -12.62 10.11
N LYS A 60 9.10 -12.85 10.66
CA LYS A 60 8.79 -14.07 11.42
C LYS A 60 8.99 -15.33 10.59
N LEU A 61 8.60 -15.29 9.31
CA LEU A 61 8.77 -16.41 8.39
C LEU A 61 10.26 -16.76 8.21
N ILE A 62 11.11 -15.75 7.95
CA ILE A 62 12.54 -15.95 7.73
C ILE A 62 13.25 -16.38 9.01
N GLU A 63 12.91 -15.77 10.15
CA GLU A 63 13.49 -16.12 11.45
C GLU A 63 13.15 -17.55 11.89
N GLY A 64 11.95 -18.03 11.53
CA GLY A 64 11.48 -19.38 11.82
C GLY A 64 12.18 -20.50 11.03
N ILE A 65 12.99 -20.19 10.02
CA ILE A 65 13.73 -21.20 9.23
C ILE A 65 14.82 -21.87 10.11
N PRO A 66 14.84 -23.21 10.26
CA PRO A 66 15.86 -23.94 11.00
C PRO A 66 17.28 -23.63 10.53
N LYS A 67 18.24 -23.56 11.46
CA LYS A 67 19.62 -23.15 11.16
C LYS A 67 20.37 -24.13 10.25
N GLU A 68 20.00 -25.41 10.24
CA GLU A 68 20.61 -26.44 9.40
C GLU A 68 20.45 -26.20 7.89
N GLU A 69 19.42 -25.49 7.43
CA GLU A 69 19.22 -25.15 6.00
C GLU A 69 20.01 -23.92 5.54
N ARG A 70 20.54 -23.11 6.47
CA ARG A 70 21.35 -21.92 6.15
C ARG A 70 22.78 -22.26 5.72
N ARG A 71 23.24 -23.50 5.91
CA ARG A 71 24.62 -23.92 5.65
C ARG A 71 24.90 -24.41 4.22
N GLY A 72 23.90 -24.43 3.34
CA GLY A 72 23.98 -25.09 2.03
C GLY A 72 24.00 -24.22 0.77
N LYS A 73 23.91 -22.88 0.85
CA LYS A 73 23.96 -22.02 -0.35
C LYS A 73 24.93 -20.86 -0.13
N LYS A 74 26.11 -20.96 -0.76
CA LYS A 74 27.05 -19.85 -0.95
C LYS A 74 26.25 -18.62 -1.40
N GLY A 75 26.49 -17.49 -0.72
CA GLY A 75 25.65 -16.30 -0.77
C GLY A 75 25.27 -15.85 -2.18
N VAL A 76 24.00 -15.54 -2.38
CA VAL A 76 23.59 -14.66 -3.47
C VAL A 76 24.13 -13.28 -3.11
N SER A 77 25.05 -12.77 -3.92
CA SER A 77 25.48 -11.38 -3.82
C SER A 77 24.28 -10.49 -4.09
N VAL A 78 23.71 -9.90 -3.04
CA VAL A 78 22.86 -8.72 -3.20
C VAL A 78 23.80 -7.62 -3.65
N SER A 79 23.84 -7.36 -4.95
CA SER A 79 24.50 -6.18 -5.49
C SER A 79 23.84 -4.98 -4.82
N THR A 80 24.60 -4.26 -4.01
CA THR A 80 24.31 -2.90 -3.59
C THR A 80 23.83 -2.12 -4.80
N VAL A 81 22.56 -1.74 -4.82
CA VAL A 81 22.09 -0.70 -5.71
C VAL A 81 22.74 0.57 -5.18
N SER A 82 23.78 1.03 -5.86
CA SER A 82 24.34 2.35 -5.63
C SER A 82 23.22 3.35 -5.91
N ASP A 83 22.76 4.05 -4.88
CA ASP A 83 21.94 5.25 -5.05
C ASP A 83 22.82 6.33 -5.70
N GLU A 84 22.98 6.23 -7.02
CA GLU A 84 23.54 7.28 -7.85
C GLU A 84 22.38 8.12 -8.39
N ASN A 85 22.32 9.35 -7.88
CA ASN A 85 21.86 10.55 -8.58
C ASN A 85 20.43 10.57 -9.13
N HIS A 86 19.57 11.33 -8.46
CA HIS A 86 18.72 12.28 -9.17
C HIS A 86 18.69 13.63 -8.43
N VAL A 87 19.41 14.57 -9.05
CA VAL A 87 19.29 16.05 -9.11
C VAL A 87 18.40 16.73 -8.07
#